data_AF-A0A9W7A5K1-F1
#
_entry.id   AF-A0A9W7A5K1-F1
#
_cell.length_a   1.000
_cell.length_b   1.000
_cell.length_c   1.000
_cell.angle_alpha   90.00
_cell.angle_beta   90.00
_cell.angle_gamma   90.00
#
_symmetry.space_group_name_H-M   'P 1'
#
loop_
_entity.id
_entity.type
_entity.pdbx_description
1 polymer ?
#
loop_
_entity_poly.entity_id
_entity_poly.type
_entity_poly.pdbx_seq_one_letter_code
_entity_poly.pdbx_strand_id
1 'polypeptide(L)'
;MADELTQYLEGCQSHDMATRSASEQKLKEATNPQQLPGFLYALTEKLRDENQKITVRQQAGLYLKNILYAKDDAVLEQNRARWRDHVGNDIKVQIRANILTVLR
;
A
#
# COMPACT_ATOMS: atom_id res chain seq x y z
N MET A 1 0.97 3.31 13.52
CA MET A 1 0.73 2.98 12.10
C MET A 1 1.98 2.89 11.24
N ALA A 2 2.85 3.92 11.14
CA ALA A 2 4.01 3.85 10.24
C ALA A 2 5.03 2.74 10.60
N ASP A 3 5.34 2.54 11.88
CA ASP A 3 6.27 1.48 12.29
C ASP A 3 5.65 0.09 12.23
N GLU A 4 4.36 -0.03 12.54
CA GLU A 4 3.59 -1.28 12.40
C GLU A 4 3.49 -1.72 10.94
N LEU A 5 3.40 -0.77 9.99
CA LEU A 5 3.35 -1.08 8.57
C LEU A 5 4.62 -1.78 8.09
N THR A 6 5.79 -1.37 8.58
CA THR A 6 7.06 -2.07 8.26
C THR A 6 6.98 -3.53 8.70
N GLN A 7 6.52 -3.78 9.94
CA GLN A 7 6.41 -5.13 10.48
C GLN A 7 5.44 -6.01 9.68
N TYR A 8 4.29 -5.45 9.26
CA TYR A 8 3.35 -6.20 8.42
C TYR A 8 3.92 -6.50 7.03
N LEU A 9 4.61 -5.55 6.40
CA LEU A 9 5.23 -5.77 5.10
C LEU A 9 6.35 -6.83 5.17
N GLU A 10 7.15 -6.81 6.23
CA GLU A 10 8.18 -7.84 6.48
C GLU A 10 7.55 -9.19 6.81
N GLY A 11 6.50 -9.22 7.64
CA GLY A 11 5.79 -10.44 8.00
C GLY A 11 5.18 -11.15 6.79
N CYS A 12 4.74 -10.40 5.76
CA CYS A 12 4.27 -10.97 4.48
C CYS A 12 5.36 -11.72 3.70
N GLN A 13 6.64 -11.48 4.00
CA GLN A 13 7.80 -12.16 3.41
C GLN A 13 8.33 -13.30 4.29
N SER A 14 7.66 -13.58 5.42
CA SER A 14 8.07 -14.65 6.32
C SER A 14 7.90 -16.03 5.66
N HIS A 15 8.83 -16.93 6.00
CA HIS A 15 8.74 -18.35 5.64
C HIS A 15 7.69 -19.09 6.48
N ASP A 16 7.34 -18.55 7.65
CA ASP A 16 6.26 -19.07 8.47
C ASP A 16 4.90 -18.64 7.91
N MET A 17 4.07 -19.64 7.59
CA MET A 17 2.75 -19.44 7.01
C MET A 17 1.81 -18.70 7.96
N ALA A 18 1.92 -18.91 9.27
CA ALA A 18 1.06 -18.25 10.25
C ALA A 18 1.36 -16.76 10.31
N THR A 19 2.64 -16.40 10.45
CA THR A 19 3.12 -15.00 10.42
C THR A 19 2.74 -14.29 9.12
N ARG A 20 2.91 -14.95 7.98
CA ARG A 20 2.55 -14.39 6.67
C ARG A 20 1.06 -14.11 6.58
N SER A 21 0.22 -15.10 6.88
CA SER A 21 -1.25 -14.97 6.80
C SER A 21 -1.77 -13.89 7.74
N ALA A 22 -1.23 -13.80 8.97
CA ALA A 22 -1.61 -12.77 9.93
C ALA A 22 -1.28 -11.35 9.41
N SER A 23 -0.10 -11.20 8.81
CA SER A 23 0.35 -9.91 8.26
C SER A 23 -0.47 -9.51 7.03
N GLU A 24 -0.74 -10.44 6.13
CA GLU A 24 -1.60 -10.21 4.96
C GLU A 24 -3.01 -9.81 5.36
N GLN A 25 -3.56 -10.44 6.39
CA GLN A 25 -4.89 -10.11 6.92
C GLN A 25 -4.91 -8.68 7.50
N LYS A 26 -3.86 -8.26 8.21
CA LYS A 26 -3.75 -6.87 8.71
C LYS A 26 -3.67 -5.85 7.58
N LEU A 27 -2.91 -6.14 6.53
CA LEU A 27 -2.85 -5.27 5.35
C LEU A 27 -4.19 -5.22 4.60
N LYS A 28 -4.93 -6.33 4.58
CA LYS A 28 -6.29 -6.37 4.01
C LYS A 28 -7.28 -5.53 4.81
N GLU A 29 -7.24 -5.61 6.14
CA GLU A 29 -8.05 -4.77 7.04
C GLU A 29 -7.76 -3.27 6.82
N ALA A 30 -6.51 -2.89 6.56
CA ALA A 30 -6.15 -1.51 6.26
C ALA A 30 -6.70 -0.98 4.92
N THR A 31 -7.27 -1.84 4.06
CA THR A 31 -7.95 -1.42 2.81
C THR A 31 -9.41 -1.00 3.00
N ASN A 32 -9.91 -1.00 4.24
CA ASN A 32 -11.23 -0.49 4.56
C ASN A 32 -11.41 0.98 4.10
N PRO A 33 -12.58 1.38 3.56
CA PRO A 33 -12.79 2.72 3.00
C PRO A 33 -12.37 3.89 3.88
N GLN A 34 -12.58 3.78 5.20
CA GLN A 34 -12.25 4.82 6.17
C GLN A 34 -10.74 5.00 6.37
N GLN A 35 -9.95 3.93 6.21
CA GLN A 35 -8.50 3.92 6.45
C GLN A 35 -7.69 3.99 5.15
N LEU A 36 -8.32 3.70 4.02
CA LEU A 36 -7.68 3.59 2.72
C LEU A 36 -6.81 4.81 2.34
N PRO A 37 -7.23 6.08 2.52
CA PRO A 37 -6.40 7.22 2.16
C PRO A 37 -5.10 7.28 2.96
N GLY A 38 -5.20 7.12 4.28
CA GLY A 38 -4.05 7.12 5.18
C GLY A 38 -3.12 5.94 4.94
N PHE A 39 -3.70 4.77 4.65
CA PHE A 39 -2.93 3.57 4.31
C PHE A 39 -2.14 3.74 3.01
N LEU A 40 -2.75 4.26 1.94
CA LEU A 40 -2.06 4.51 0.68
C LEU A 40 -0.97 5.56 0.82
N TYR A 41 -1.22 6.63 1.57
CA TYR A 41 -0.20 7.61 1.90
C TYR A 41 0.98 6.96 2.65
N ALA A 42 0.72 6.16 3.69
CA ALA A 42 1.75 5.47 4.44
C ALA A 42 2.58 4.50 3.58
N LEU A 43 1.96 3.80 2.62
CA LEU A 43 2.69 2.98 1.63
C LEU A 43 3.64 3.83 0.79
N THR A 44 3.22 5.02 0.33
CA THR A 44 4.10 5.91 -0.43
C THR A 44 5.25 6.48 0.41
N GLU A 45 5.03 6.75 1.69
CA GLU A 45 6.07 7.19 2.62
C GLU A 45 7.12 6.08 2.84
N LYS A 46 6.68 4.82 2.98
CA LYS A 46 7.61 3.68 3.05
C LYS A 46 8.37 3.44 1.76
N LEU A 47 7.74 3.67 0.61
CA LEU A 47 8.37 3.50 -0.69
C LEU A 47 9.50 4.54 -0.95
N ARG A 48 9.28 5.80 -0.55
CA ARG A 48 10.22 6.91 -0.74
C ARG A 48 11.33 7.00 0.30
N ASP A 49 11.15 6.40 1.47
CA ASP A 49 12.17 6.41 2.52
C ASP A 49 13.41 5.61 2.11
N GLU A 50 14.49 6.31 1.77
CA GLU A 50 15.76 5.68 1.35
C GLU A 50 16.50 4.98 2.48
N ASN A 51 16.21 5.32 3.74
CA ASN A 51 16.78 4.66 4.90
C ASN A 51 16.07 3.34 5.22
N GLN A 52 14.93 3.07 4.57
CA GLN A 52 14.18 1.85 4.74
C GLN A 52 14.82 0.67 3.99
N LYS A 53 14.64 -0.54 4.52
CA LYS A 53 15.08 -1.76 3.84
C LYS A 53 14.47 -1.85 2.44
N ILE A 54 15.30 -2.21 1.46
CA ILE A 54 14.89 -2.33 0.05
C ILE A 54 13.68 -3.28 -0.11
N THR A 55 13.67 -4.39 0.63
CA THR A 55 12.56 -5.37 0.61
C THR A 55 11.24 -4.77 1.07
N VAL A 56 11.26 -3.92 2.10
CA VAL A 56 10.07 -3.21 2.59
C VAL A 56 9.60 -2.18 1.56
N ARG A 57 10.52 -1.43 0.95
CA ARG A 57 10.20 -0.47 -0.12
C ARG A 57 9.54 -1.15 -1.31
N GLN A 58 10.12 -2.25 -1.78
CA GLN A 58 9.57 -3.07 -2.87
C GLN A 58 8.18 -3.60 -2.53
N GLN A 59 8.00 -4.08 -1.30
CA GLN A 59 6.73 -4.63 -0.88
C GLN A 59 5.64 -3.56 -0.74
N ALA A 60 5.99 -2.37 -0.23
CA ALA A 60 5.09 -1.23 -0.22
C ALA A 60 4.62 -0.86 -1.64
N GLY A 61 5.55 -0.84 -2.61
CA GLY A 61 5.23 -0.60 -4.02
C GLY A 61 4.32 -1.69 -4.62
N LEU A 62 4.56 -2.96 -4.29
CA LEU A 62 3.73 -4.07 -4.77
C LEU A 62 2.29 -3.98 -4.25
N TYR A 63 2.11 -3.73 -2.94
CA TYR A 63 0.78 -3.55 -2.36
C TYR A 63 0.07 -2.33 -2.95
N LEU A 64 0.77 -1.20 -3.08
CA LEU A 64 0.23 0.00 -3.70
C LEU A 64 -0.28 -0.29 -5.12
N LYS A 65 0.52 -0.99 -5.94
CA LYS A 65 0.11 -1.39 -7.30
C LYS A 65 -1.13 -2.28 -7.27
N ASN A 66 -1.16 -3.30 -6.41
CA ASN A 66 -2.26 -4.27 -6.37
C ASN A 66 -3.59 -3.66 -5.86
N ILE A 67 -3.52 -2.58 -5.07
CA ILE A 67 -4.72 -1.84 -4.64
C ILE A 67 -5.30 -1.00 -5.78
N LEU A 68 -4.45 -0.50 -6.69
CA LEU A 68 -4.84 0.39 -7.77
C LEU A 68 -5.10 -0.34 -9.10
N TYR A 69 -4.49 -1.51 -9.29
CA TYR A 69 -4.50 -2.23 -10.55
C TYR A 69 -4.73 -3.73 -10.36
N ALA A 70 -5.53 -4.29 -11.26
CA ALA A 70 -5.72 -5.73 -11.41
C ALA A 70 -5.68 -6.08 -12.91
N LYS A 71 -5.38 -7.35 -13.23
CA LYS A 71 -5.41 -7.85 -14.61
C LYS A 71 -6.83 -8.08 -15.12
N ASP A 72 -7.76 -8.38 -14.22
CA ASP A 72 -9.17 -8.56 -14.53
C ASP A 72 -9.85 -7.19 -14.61
N ASP A 73 -10.57 -6.93 -15.70
CA ASP A 73 -11.17 -5.63 -15.98
C ASP A 73 -12.26 -5.26 -14.97
N ALA A 74 -13.04 -6.23 -14.49
CA ALA A 74 -14.08 -5.98 -13.51
C ALA A 74 -13.46 -5.60 -12.15
N VAL A 75 -12.40 -6.29 -11.72
CA VAL A 75 -11.65 -5.94 -10.51
C VAL A 75 -10.92 -4.61 -10.67
N LEU A 76 -10.38 -4.31 -11.87
CA LEU A 76 -9.73 -3.05 -12.15
C LEU A 76 -10.72 -1.87 -12.02
N GLU A 77 -11.93 -2.01 -12.56
CA GLU A 77 -12.95 -0.95 -12.42
C GLU A 77 -13.40 -0.78 -10.96
N GLN A 78 -13.54 -1.87 -10.20
CA GLN A 78 -13.80 -1.80 -8.75
C GLN A 78 -12.68 -1.06 -8.01
N ASN A 79 -11.42 -1.33 -8.34
CA ASN A 79 -10.27 -0.63 -7.76
C ASN A 79 -10.28 0.86 -8.12
N ARG A 80 -10.63 1.21 -9.36
CA ARG A 80 -10.77 2.60 -9.81
C ARG A 80 -11.92 3.31 -9.11
N ALA A 81 -13.08 2.68 -8.98
CA ALA A 81 -14.21 3.20 -8.22
C ALA A 81 -13.82 3.46 -6.77
N ARG A 82 -13.23 2.45 -6.09
CA ARG A 82 -12.73 2.58 -4.71
C ARG A 82 -11.76 3.77 -4.55
N TRP A 83 -10.83 3.95 -5.49
CA TRP A 83 -9.91 5.10 -5.49
C TRP A 83 -10.63 6.43 -5.74
N ARG A 84 -11.61 6.48 -6.66
CA ARG A 84 -12.38 7.69 -6.94
C ARG A 84 -13.21 8.10 -5.72
N ASP A 85 -13.90 7.16 -5.11
CA ASP A 85 -14.97 7.40 -4.13
C ASP A 85 -14.45 7.56 -2.71
N HIS A 86 -13.33 6.90 -2.35
CA HIS A 86 -12.84 6.88 -0.98
C HIS A 86 -11.54 7.64 -0.75
N VAL A 87 -10.89 8.17 -1.78
CA VAL A 87 -9.63 8.93 -1.64
C VAL A 87 -9.84 10.39 -2.06
N GLY A 88 -9.65 11.32 -1.11
CA GLY A 88 -9.77 12.77 -1.32
C GLY A 88 -8.73 13.32 -2.30
N ASN A 89 -9.08 14.36 -3.07
CA ASN A 89 -8.22 14.89 -4.13
C ASN A 89 -6.87 15.43 -3.62
N ASP A 90 -6.86 16.03 -2.42
CA ASP A 90 -5.69 16.46 -1.68
C ASP A 90 -4.70 15.30 -1.43
N ILE A 91 -5.19 14.18 -0.90
CA ILE A 91 -4.37 12.98 -0.66
C ILE A 91 -3.89 12.38 -1.99
N LYS A 92 -4.72 12.40 -3.04
CA LYS A 92 -4.31 11.93 -4.39
C LYS A 92 -3.12 12.73 -4.92
N VAL A 93 -3.08 14.04 -4.70
CA VAL A 93 -1.96 14.91 -5.10
C VAL A 93 -0.70 14.53 -4.33
N GLN A 94 -0.79 14.34 -3.01
CA GLN A 94 0.34 13.94 -2.17
C GLN A 94 0.91 12.57 -2.56
N ILE A 95 0.04 11.57 -2.76
CA ILE A 95 0.43 10.22 -3.21
C ILE A 95 1.21 10.29 -4.53
N ARG A 96 0.73 11.06 -5.51
CA ARG A 96 1.43 11.23 -6.80
C ARG A 96 2.78 11.92 -6.62
N ALA A 97 2.84 12.98 -5.81
CA ALA A 97 4.09 13.68 -5.54
C ALA A 97 5.14 12.73 -4.91
N ASN A 98 4.74 11.95 -3.92
CA ASN A 98 5.60 10.96 -3.28
C ASN A 98 6.10 9.89 -4.27
N ILE A 99 5.22 9.32 -5.08
CA ILE A 99 5.62 8.33 -6.11
C ILE A 99 6.62 8.93 -7.09
N LEU A 100 6.42 10.17 -7.53
CA LEU A 100 7.32 10.85 -8.46
C LEU A 100 8.71 11.09 -7.86
N THR A 101 8.82 11.26 -6.54
CA THR A 101 10.15 11.39 -5.90
C THR A 101 10.98 10.11 -5.95
N VAL A 102 10.33 8.94 -6.01
CA VAL A 102 11.00 7.63 -6.06
C VAL A 102 11.61 7.35 -7.44
N LEU A 103 11.07 7.98 -8.49
CA LEU A 103 11.48 7.75 -9.88
C LEU A 103 12.57 8.72 -10.37
N ARG A 104 13.02 9.64 -9.52
CA ARG A 104 14.10 10.58 -9.82
C ARG A 104 15.45 9.94 -9.53
#